data_AF-A0A8J3TJ76-F1
#
_entry.id   AF-A0A8J3TJ76-F1
#
_cell.length_a   1.000
_cell.length_b   1.000
_cell.length_c   1.000
_cell.angle_alpha   90.00
_cell.angle_beta   90.00
_cell.angle_gamma   90.00
#
_symmetry.space_group_name_H-M   'P 1'
#
loop_
_entity.id
_entity.type
_entity.pdbx_description
1 polymer ?
#
loop_
_entity_poly.entity_id
_entity_poly.type
_entity_poly.pdbx_seq_one_letter_code
_entity_poly.pdbx_strand_id
1 'polypeptide(L)'
;MVICFSACGAPSLEPARPIRPRLYRGFFVANIKSQIKRNKQNEKARLRNKAVKSSLKTAVRKFRETADQGDVEATVAALHAASRQLDKAVSKGVIHKNQAANRKSAIAKRAAALQAAK
;
A
#
# COMPACT_ATOMS: atom_id res chain seq x y z
N MET A 1 46.57 -32.45 26.90
CA MET A 1 46.07 -31.08 26.63
C MET A 1 44.90 -30.82 27.56
N VAL A 2 45.24 -30.56 28.81
CA VAL A 2 44.36 -30.28 29.95
C VAL A 2 44.86 -28.96 30.52
N ILE A 3 44.02 -28.21 31.26
CA ILE A 3 44.33 -26.99 32.03
C ILE A 3 44.13 -25.71 31.17
N CYS A 4 43.26 -24.74 31.47
CA CYS A 4 42.95 -24.14 32.76
C CYS A 4 41.55 -23.46 32.72
N PHE A 5 40.59 -23.97 33.49
CA PHE A 5 39.38 -23.23 33.90
C PHE A 5 39.54 -22.99 35.40
N SER A 6 40.31 -21.96 35.76
CA SER A 6 40.57 -21.60 37.16
C SER A 6 40.07 -20.19 37.44
N ALA A 7 39.30 -20.11 38.51
CA ALA A 7 38.47 -19.02 39.01
C ALA A 7 39.18 -17.69 39.26
N CYS A 8 38.42 -16.60 39.10
CA CYS A 8 38.37 -15.44 40.00
C CYS A 8 37.15 -14.62 39.53
N GLY A 9 36.02 -14.62 40.23
CA GLY A 9 35.84 -13.92 41.49
C GLY A 9 34.82 -12.79 41.24
N ALA A 10 33.56 -13.02 41.61
CA ALA A 10 32.49 -12.04 41.46
C ALA A 10 32.76 -10.77 42.29
N PRO A 11 32.22 -9.61 41.89
CA PRO A 11 31.49 -8.87 42.90
C PRO A 11 30.11 -8.38 42.43
N SER A 12 29.18 -8.53 43.36
CA SER A 12 27.98 -7.74 43.57
C SER A 12 26.98 -7.66 42.43
N LEU A 13 25.89 -8.40 42.63
CA LEU A 13 24.53 -7.97 42.32
C LEU A 13 24.40 -6.46 42.54
N GLU A 14 24.48 -5.68 41.47
CA GLU A 14 24.04 -4.29 41.54
C GLU A 14 22.53 -4.31 41.81
N PRO A 15 22.04 -3.69 42.91
CA PRO A 15 20.62 -3.49 43.07
C PRO A 15 20.12 -2.66 41.89
N ALA A 16 19.05 -3.11 41.24
CA ALA A 16 18.45 -2.51 40.06
C ALA A 16 18.44 -0.98 40.20
N ARG A 17 19.29 -0.30 39.43
CA ARG A 17 19.26 1.16 39.36
C ARG A 17 17.85 1.54 38.93
N PRO A 18 17.15 2.44 39.65
CA PRO A 18 15.80 2.82 39.27
C PRO A 18 15.87 3.32 37.84
N ILE A 19 15.02 2.76 36.98
CA ILE A 19 14.81 3.24 35.62
C ILE A 19 14.27 4.66 35.78
N ARG A 20 15.16 5.66 35.87
CA ARG A 20 14.73 7.05 35.91
C ARG A 20 13.96 7.25 34.61
N PRO A 21 12.66 7.56 34.63
CA PRO A 21 11.95 7.83 33.39
C PRO A 21 12.67 9.04 32.80
N ARG A 22 13.37 8.82 31.69
CA ARG A 22 13.99 9.90 30.94
C ARG A 22 12.84 10.70 30.36
N LEU A 23 12.35 11.64 31.15
CA LEU A 23 11.33 12.61 30.76
C LEU A 23 11.97 13.54 29.74
N TYR A 24 12.10 13.03 28.52
CA TYR A 24 12.30 13.81 27.32
C TYR A 24 11.06 13.59 26.46
N ARG A 25 9.96 14.24 26.86
CA ARG A 25 8.87 14.56 25.92
C ARG A 25 9.36 15.67 24.98
N GLY A 26 10.37 15.35 24.16
CA GLY A 26 10.73 16.15 23.01
C GLY A 26 9.80 15.75 21.88
N PHE A 27 9.01 16.70 21.39
CA PHE A 27 8.03 16.56 20.31
C PHE A 27 8.49 15.58 19.21
N PHE A 28 7.71 14.51 19.01
CA PHE A 28 7.85 13.51 17.94
C PHE A 28 7.52 14.08 16.54
N VAL A 29 7.97 15.31 16.24
CA VAL A 29 7.79 15.94 14.93
C VAL A 29 9.17 16.13 14.30
N ALA A 30 9.24 15.89 13.00
CA ALA A 30 10.44 16.02 12.18
C ALA A 30 11.14 17.38 12.36
N ASN A 31 12.19 17.42 13.17
CA ASN A 31 12.96 18.64 13.45
C ASN A 31 14.05 18.88 12.37
N ILE A 32 14.49 17.82 11.69
CA ILE A 32 15.51 17.91 10.64
C ILE A 32 14.91 18.50 9.35
N LYS A 33 15.55 19.55 8.80
CA LYS A 33 15.10 20.28 7.59
C LYS A 33 14.78 19.36 6.40
N SER A 34 15.56 18.29 6.22
CA SER A 34 15.33 17.30 5.16
C SER A 34 14.01 16.53 5.35
N GLN A 35 13.66 16.17 6.59
CA GLN A 35 12.43 15.43 6.91
C GLN A 35 11.19 16.31 6.73
N ILE A 36 11.24 17.60 7.12
CA ILE A 36 10.15 18.56 6.87
C ILE A 36 9.85 18.66 5.36
N LYS A 37 10.90 18.70 4.53
CA LYS A 37 10.75 18.70 3.06
C LYS A 37 10.09 17.42 2.56
N ARG A 38 10.50 16.25 3.06
CA ARG A 38 9.90 14.97 2.68
C ARG A 38 8.44 14.88 3.09
N ASN A 39 8.07 15.34 4.28
CA ASN A 39 6.67 15.37 4.73
C ASN A 39 5.79 16.21 3.80
N LYS A 40 6.22 17.43 3.46
CA LYS A 40 5.52 18.30 2.49
C LYS A 40 5.38 17.66 1.11
N GLN A 41 6.41 16.97 0.63
CA GLN A 41 6.38 16.26 -0.66
C GLN A 41 5.44 15.05 -0.63
N ASN A 42 5.50 14.28 0.46
CA ASN A 42 4.68 13.09 0.69
C ASN A 42 3.20 13.45 0.74
N GLU A 43 2.83 14.54 1.41
CA GLU A 43 1.45 15.02 1.45
C GLU A 43 0.92 15.37 0.06
N LYS A 44 1.69 16.10 -0.75
CA LYS A 44 1.33 16.44 -2.13
C LYS A 44 1.21 15.19 -3.02
N ALA A 45 2.08 14.20 -2.84
CA ALA A 45 1.99 12.93 -3.56
C ALA A 45 0.77 12.10 -3.08
N ARG A 46 0.51 12.08 -1.78
CA ARG A 46 -0.63 11.38 -1.15
C ARG A 46 -1.96 11.89 -1.70
N LEU A 47 -2.16 13.20 -1.78
CA LEU A 47 -3.41 13.78 -2.30
C LEU A 47 -3.67 13.38 -3.76
N ARG A 48 -2.63 13.47 -4.62
CA ARG A 48 -2.71 13.02 -6.02
C ARG A 48 -3.01 11.53 -6.14
N ASN A 49 -2.31 10.70 -5.38
CA ASN A 49 -2.51 9.25 -5.38
C ASN A 49 -3.88 8.85 -4.83
N LYS A 50 -4.40 9.58 -3.84
CA LYS A 50 -5.75 9.36 -3.28
C LYS A 50 -6.81 9.55 -4.35
N ALA A 51 -6.77 10.66 -5.08
CA ALA A 51 -7.75 10.96 -6.14
C ALA A 51 -7.74 9.92 -7.27
N VAL A 52 -6.56 9.48 -7.71
CA VAL A 52 -6.43 8.45 -8.75
C VAL A 52 -6.91 7.08 -8.23
N LYS A 53 -6.57 6.71 -6.99
CA LYS A 53 -7.03 5.43 -6.42
C LYS A 53 -8.55 5.41 -6.21
N SER A 54 -9.15 6.53 -5.82
CA SER A 54 -10.61 6.60 -5.65
C SER A 54 -11.33 6.49 -6.98
N SER A 55 -10.87 7.18 -8.04
CA SER A 55 -11.50 7.07 -9.36
C SER A 55 -11.45 5.63 -9.90
N LEU A 56 -10.32 4.95 -9.73
CA LEU A 56 -10.17 3.55 -10.13
C LEU A 56 -11.09 2.62 -9.37
N LYS A 57 -11.23 2.80 -8.05
CA LYS A 57 -12.15 1.99 -7.24
C LYS A 57 -13.58 2.15 -7.75
N THR A 58 -13.98 3.37 -8.10
CA THR A 58 -15.30 3.65 -8.67
C THR A 58 -15.50 2.98 -10.02
N ALA A 59 -14.53 3.04 -10.94
CA ALA A 59 -14.65 2.37 -12.24
C ALA A 59 -14.76 0.85 -12.13
N VAL A 60 -13.97 0.23 -11.25
CA VAL A 60 -14.08 -1.21 -10.98
C VAL A 60 -15.42 -1.56 -10.32
N ARG A 61 -15.95 -0.69 -9.46
CA ARG A 61 -17.26 -0.89 -8.85
C ARG A 61 -18.38 -0.85 -9.90
N LYS A 62 -18.37 0.14 -10.79
CA LYS A 62 -19.33 0.23 -11.91
C LYS A 62 -19.34 -1.02 -12.78
N PHE A 63 -18.16 -1.55 -13.13
CA PHE A 63 -18.06 -2.81 -13.87
C PHE A 63 -18.69 -4.00 -13.12
N ARG A 64 -18.53 -4.06 -11.79
CA ARG A 64 -19.15 -5.13 -10.99
C ARG A 64 -20.66 -4.98 -10.98
N GLU A 65 -21.17 -3.77 -10.75
CA GLU A 65 -22.61 -3.47 -10.76
C GLU A 65 -23.26 -3.87 -12.10
N THR A 66 -22.64 -3.50 -13.24
CA THR A 66 -23.16 -3.89 -14.57
C THR A 66 -23.06 -5.40 -14.84
N ALA A 67 -22.00 -6.04 -14.33
CA ALA A 67 -21.81 -7.47 -14.46
C ALA A 67 -22.85 -8.27 -13.64
N ASP A 68 -23.22 -7.76 -12.46
CA ASP A 68 -24.25 -8.37 -11.60
C ASP A 68 -25.67 -8.18 -12.19
N GLN A 69 -25.88 -7.10 -12.95
CA GLN A 69 -27.14 -6.83 -13.67
C GLN A 69 -27.33 -7.67 -14.95
N GLY A 70 -26.24 -8.23 -15.52
CA GLY A 70 -26.31 -9.11 -16.69
C GLY A 70 -26.38 -8.39 -18.05
N ASP A 71 -26.23 -7.07 -18.09
CA ASP A 71 -26.24 -6.29 -19.33
C ASP A 71 -24.89 -6.37 -20.07
N VAL A 72 -24.88 -7.09 -21.20
CA VAL A 72 -23.65 -7.40 -21.94
C VAL A 72 -23.03 -6.17 -22.59
N GLU A 73 -23.82 -5.30 -23.23
CA GLU A 73 -23.31 -4.10 -23.90
C GLU A 73 -22.75 -3.08 -22.91
N ALA A 74 -23.48 -2.85 -21.81
CA ALA A 74 -23.05 -1.97 -20.73
C ALA A 74 -21.76 -2.49 -20.06
N THR A 75 -21.64 -3.80 -19.90
CA THR A 75 -20.44 -4.46 -19.34
C THR A 75 -19.22 -4.26 -20.25
N VAL A 76 -19.37 -4.38 -21.57
CA VAL A 76 -18.27 -4.13 -22.53
C VAL A 76 -17.82 -2.68 -22.48
N ALA A 77 -18.76 -1.72 -22.49
CA ALA A 77 -18.43 -0.30 -22.36
C ALA A 77 -17.71 0.02 -21.03
N ALA A 78 -18.19 -0.56 -19.92
CA ALA A 78 -17.56 -0.42 -18.60
C ALA A 78 -16.15 -1.03 -18.56
N LEU A 79 -15.93 -2.16 -19.24
CA LEU A 79 -14.62 -2.80 -19.36
C LEU A 79 -13.61 -1.91 -20.09
N HIS A 80 -13.99 -1.31 -21.22
CA HIS A 80 -13.12 -0.40 -21.95
C HIS A 80 -12.77 0.84 -21.13
N ALA A 81 -13.76 1.43 -20.45
CA ALA A 81 -13.55 2.58 -19.57
C ALA A 81 -12.61 2.25 -18.40
N ALA A 82 -12.82 1.10 -17.73
CA ALA A 82 -11.97 0.64 -16.63
C ALA A 82 -10.54 0.36 -17.10
N SER A 83 -10.37 -0.29 -18.26
CA SER A 83 -9.07 -0.59 -18.85
C SER A 83 -8.26 0.67 -19.16
N ARG A 84 -8.91 1.67 -19.78
CA ARG A 84 -8.27 2.97 -20.07
C ARG A 84 -7.84 3.70 -18.81
N GLN A 85 -8.63 3.64 -17.74
CA GLN A 85 -8.26 4.28 -16.47
C GLN A 85 -7.09 3.57 -15.79
N LEU A 86 -7.04 2.24 -15.84
CA LEU A 86 -5.92 1.45 -15.31
C LEU A 86 -4.61 1.82 -16.00
N ASP A 87 -4.61 1.96 -17.33
CA ASP A 87 -3.40 2.35 -18.08
C ASP A 87 -2.95 3.77 -17.75
N LYS A 88 -3.89 4.72 -17.67
CA LYS A 88 -3.57 6.09 -17.23
C LYS A 88 -2.97 6.12 -15.83
N ALA A 89 -3.36 5.21 -14.94
CA ALA A 89 -2.80 5.12 -13.60
C ALA A 89 -1.38 4.53 -13.57
N VAL A 90 -1.06 3.63 -14.51
CA VAL A 90 0.30 3.12 -14.72
C VAL A 90 1.21 4.22 -15.25
N SER A 91 0.76 4.98 -16.27
CA SER A 91 1.54 6.11 -16.81
C SER A 91 1.82 7.19 -15.76
N LYS A 92 0.89 7.40 -14.81
CA LYS A 92 1.08 8.33 -13.68
C LYS A 92 1.93 7.74 -12.53
N GLY A 93 2.36 6.49 -12.62
CA GLY A 93 3.16 5.81 -11.59
C GLY A 93 2.42 5.53 -10.28
N VAL A 94 1.08 5.58 -10.26
CA VAL A 94 0.28 5.36 -9.04
C VAL A 94 0.12 3.87 -8.74
N ILE A 95 0.10 3.04 -9.79
CA ILE A 95 -0.06 1.59 -9.74
C ILE A 95 1.05 0.93 -10.57
N HIS A 96 1.61 -0.15 -10.04
CA HIS A 96 2.62 -0.94 -10.76
C HIS A 96 1.99 -1.70 -11.95
N LYS A 97 2.76 -1.88 -13.04
CA LYS A 97 2.33 -2.57 -14.26
C LYS A 97 1.69 -3.94 -14.00
N ASN A 98 2.28 -4.74 -13.12
CA ASN A 98 1.74 -6.08 -12.78
C ASN A 98 0.41 -5.98 -12.04
N GLN A 99 0.23 -4.98 -11.17
CA GLN A 99 -1.05 -4.78 -10.48
C GLN A 99 -2.14 -4.34 -11.46
N ALA A 100 -1.81 -3.53 -12.46
CA ALA A 100 -2.76 -3.19 -13.52
C ALA A 100 -3.10 -4.42 -14.38
N ALA A 101 -2.10 -5.22 -14.77
CA ALA A 101 -2.29 -6.46 -15.55
C ALA A 101 -3.20 -7.47 -14.82
N ASN A 102 -2.96 -7.70 -13.52
CA ASN A 102 -3.79 -8.60 -12.70
C ASN A 102 -5.24 -8.13 -12.59
N ARG A 103 -5.46 -6.81 -12.51
CA ARG A 103 -6.82 -6.25 -12.46
C ARG A 103 -7.52 -6.34 -13.82
N LYS A 104 -6.80 -6.06 -14.91
CA LYS A 104 -7.31 -6.23 -16.28
C LYS A 104 -7.72 -7.67 -16.56
N SER A 105 -6.87 -8.64 -16.20
CA SER A 105 -7.16 -10.05 -16.41
C SER A 105 -8.36 -10.52 -15.59
N ALA A 106 -8.51 -10.06 -14.35
CA ALA A 106 -9.69 -10.40 -13.53
C ALA A 106 -11.00 -9.88 -14.12
N ILE A 107 -11.02 -8.64 -14.63
CA ILE A 107 -12.19 -8.03 -15.26
C ILE A 107 -12.51 -8.75 -16.58
N ALA A 108 -11.50 -9.01 -17.42
CA ALA A 108 -11.66 -9.71 -18.69
C ALA A 108 -12.20 -11.13 -18.51
N LYS A 109 -11.70 -11.90 -17.53
CA LYS A 109 -12.20 -13.24 -17.21
C LYS A 109 -13.68 -13.23 -16.84
N ARG A 110 -14.12 -12.25 -16.04
CA ARG A 110 -15.54 -12.12 -15.67
C ARG A 110 -16.42 -11.76 -16.87
N ALA A 111 -15.98 -10.82 -17.70
CA ALA A 111 -16.72 -10.48 -18.92
C ALA A 111 -16.83 -11.66 -19.89
N ALA A 112 -15.74 -12.42 -20.08
CA ALA A 112 -15.73 -13.61 -20.91
C ALA A 112 -16.65 -14.72 -20.37
N ALA A 113 -16.69 -14.92 -19.04
CA ALA A 113 -17.60 -15.88 -18.42
C ALA A 113 -19.08 -15.51 -18.63
N LEU A 114 -19.42 -14.22 -18.56
CA LEU A 114 -20.78 -13.73 -18.86
C LEU A 114 -21.14 -13.85 -20.34
N GLN A 115 -20.17 -13.67 -21.24
CA GLN A 115 -20.35 -13.86 -22.68
C GLN A 115 -20.51 -15.34 -23.06
N ALA A 116 -19.83 -16.25 -22.36
CA ALA A 116 -19.91 -17.69 -22.61
C ALA A 116 -21.16 -18.36 -22.02
N ALA A 117 -21.81 -17.72 -21.05
CA ALA A 117 -23.06 -18.19 -20.44
C ALA A 117 -24.31 -17.72 -21.19
N LYS A 118 -24.14 -17.05 -22.33
CA LYS A 118 -25.18 -16.50 -23.19
C LYS A 118 -25.13 -17.19 -24.53
#